data_AF-A0A820R427-F1
#
_entry.id   AF-A0A820R427-F1
#
_cell.length_a   1.000
_cell.length_b   1.000
_cell.length_c   1.000
_cell.angle_alpha   90.00
_cell.angle_beta   90.00
_cell.angle_gamma   90.00
#
_symmetry.space_group_name_H-M   'P 1'
#
loop_
_entity.id
_entity.type
_entity.pdbx_description
1 polymer ?
#
loop_
_entity_poly.entity_id
_entity_poly.type
_entity_poly.pdbx_seq_one_letter_code
_entity_poly.pdbx_strand_id
1 'polypeptide(L)' 'MLAIGSFKTEERTRLLQFVTGTSRLPMNGFRELWGSSGPQLFTIEKWGDRTKLPRAHTCFNRIDLPPYENYQDLRTKLI' A
#
# COMPACT_ATOMS: atom_id res chain seq x y z
N MET A 1 0.88 1.93 -17.45
CA MET A 1 -0.40 1.52 -16.82
C MET A 1 -0.13 1.31 -15.33
N LEU A 2 -0.78 2.05 -14.44
CA LEU A 2 -0.53 1.93 -12.99
C LEU A 2 -1.08 0.59 -12.47
N ALA A 3 -0.29 -0.14 -11.70
CA ALA A 3 -0.58 -1.51 -11.28
C ALA A 3 -1.92 -1.70 -10.54
N ILE A 4 -2.32 -0.70 -9.76
CA ILE A 4 -3.56 -0.73 -8.96
C ILE A 4 -4.82 -0.66 -9.86
N GLY A 5 -4.69 -0.13 -11.08
CA GLY A 5 -5.80 0.00 -12.02
C GLY A 5 -6.43 -1.34 -12.40
N SER A 6 -5.63 -2.40 -12.45
CA SER A 6 -6.05 -3.77 -12.78
C SER A 6 -6.43 -4.63 -11.57
N PHE A 7 -6.27 -4.13 -10.35
CA PHE A 7 -6.62 -4.88 -9.14
C PHE A 7 -8.14 -4.97 -8.98
N LYS A 8 -8.64 -6.15 -8.62
CA LYS A 8 -10.03 -6.36 -8.20
C LYS A 8 -10.27 -5.66 -6.86
N THR A 9 -11.54 -5.42 -6.53
CA THR A 9 -11.93 -4.78 -5.25
C THR A 9 -11.32 -5.50 -4.05
N GLU A 10 -11.33 -6.82 -4.03
CA GLU A 10 -10.74 -7.62 -2.95
C GLU A 10 -9.23 -7.39 -2.81
N GLU A 11 -8.50 -7.34 -3.92
CA GLU A 11 -7.06 -7.09 -3.95
C GLU A 11 -6.71 -5.69 -3.44
N ARG A 12 -7.54 -4.69 -3.80
CA ARG A 12 -7.42 -3.32 -3.28
C ARG A 12 -7.68 -3.27 -1.76
N THR A 13 -8.67 -4.02 -1.28
CA THR A 13 -8.98 -4.09 0.16
C THR A 13 -7.86 -4.77 0.94
N ARG A 14 -7.29 -5.87 0.42
CA ARG A 14 -6.14 -6.53 1.04
C ARG A 14 -4.92 -5.63 1.08
N LEU A 15 -4.65 -4.90 -0.01
CA LEU A 15 -3.57 -3.91 -0.05
C LEU A 15 -3.80 -2.78 0.97
N LEU A 16 -5.03 -2.27 1.06
CA LEU A 16 -5.37 -1.27 2.07
C LEU A 16 -5.08 -1.80 3.47
N GLN A 17 -5.59 -2.99 3.80
CA GLN A 17 -5.35 -3.61 5.11
C GLN A 17 -3.87 -3.86 5.40
N PHE A 18 -3.10 -4.27 4.40
CA PHE A 18 -1.66 -4.45 4.53
C PHE A 18 -0.96 -3.15 4.95
N VAL A 19 -1.36 -2.01 4.37
CA VAL A 19 -0.68 -0.72 4.57
C VAL A 19 -1.23 0.09 5.73
N THR A 20 -2.51 -0.02 6.07
CA THR A 20 -3.16 0.78 7.12
C THR A 20 -3.56 -0.06 8.34
N GLY A 21 -3.39 -1.38 8.29
CA GLY A 21 -3.83 -2.30 9.34
C GLY A 21 -5.35 -2.55 9.37
N THR A 22 -6.12 -1.93 8.48
CA THR A 22 -7.59 -2.06 8.42
C THR A 22 -8.09 -2.15 6.98
N SER A 23 -9.11 -2.98 6.76
CA SER A 23 -9.80 -3.08 5.47
C SER A 23 -10.83 -1.96 5.23
N ARG A 24 -11.01 -1.05 6.19
CA ARG A 24 -12.03 0.01 6.15
C ARG A 24 -11.41 1.39 5.95
N LEU A 25 -12.04 2.18 5.10
CA LEU A 25 -11.72 3.60 4.94
C LEU A 25 -12.60 4.46 5.87
N PRO A 26 -12.09 5.64 6.30
CA PRO A 26 -12.91 6.68 6.91
C PRO A 26 -14.04 7.13 5.98
N MET A 27 -15.11 7.72 6.54
CA MET A 27 -16.25 8.22 5.73
C MET A 27 -15.82 9.21 4.65
N ASN A 28 -14.82 10.05 4.94
CA ASN A 28 -14.28 11.04 4.01
C ASN A 28 -13.16 10.49 3.10
N GLY A 29 -12.96 9.16 3.10
CA GLY A 29 -12.01 8.45 2.24
C GLY A 29 -10.54 8.62 2.65
N PHE A 30 -9.64 8.44 1.68
CA PHE A 30 -8.18 8.45 1.90
C PHE A 30 -7.62 9.78 2.44
N ARG A 31 -8.35 10.89 2.23
CA ARG A 31 -7.92 12.23 2.67
C ARG A 31 -7.88 12.36 4.18
N GLU A 32 -8.66 11.55 4.89
CA GLU A 32 -8.76 11.57 6.35
C GLU A 32 -8.26 10.26 6.96
N LEU A 33 -7.26 9.64 6.35
CA LEU A 33 -6.56 8.55 7.01
C LEU A 33 -5.89 9.05 8.29
N TRP A 34 -5.93 8.22 9.32
CA TRP A 34 -5.30 8.46 10.61
C TRP A 34 -4.17 7.46 10.80
N GLY A 35 -3.03 7.95 11.28
CA GLY A 35 -1.93 7.16 11.81
C GLY A 35 -1.91 7.21 13.33
N SER A 36 -0.85 6.68 13.93
CA SER A 36 -0.71 6.64 15.40
C SER A 36 -0.59 8.02 16.05
N SER A 37 -0.22 9.06 15.29
CA SER A 37 0.02 10.42 15.81
C SER A 37 -0.94 11.48 15.28
N GLY A 38 -2.00 11.09 14.57
CA GLY A 38 -2.98 12.03 13.99
C GLY A 38 -3.25 11.77 12.50
N PRO A 39 -3.80 12.77 11.78
CA PRO A 39 -4.03 12.67 10.34
C PRO A 39 -2.74 12.35 9.59
N GLN A 40 -2.78 11.29 8.77
CA GLN A 40 -1.61 10.76 8.06
C GLN A 40 -2.04 10.16 6.73
N LEU A 41 -1.52 10.72 5.64
CA LEU A 41 -1.83 10.29 4.28
C LEU A 41 -1.21 8.94 3.94
N PHE A 42 -1.84 8.24 3.00
CA PHE A 42 -1.26 7.05 2.39
C PHE A 42 0.01 7.43 1.61
N THR A 43 1.14 6.82 1.96
CA THR A 43 2.45 7.17 1.42
C THR A 43 3.12 5.96 0.77
N ILE A 44 3.75 6.16 -0.39
CA ILE A 44 4.54 5.13 -1.08
C ILE A 44 5.99 5.62 -1.13
N GLU A 45 6.91 4.81 -0.61
CA GLU A 45 8.33 5.11 -0.59
C GLU A 45 9.12 4.04 -1.34
N LYS A 46 10.13 4.44 -2.10
CA LYS A 46 11.02 3.50 -2.79
C LYS A 46 12.07 2.99 -1.80
N TRP A 47 12.22 1.68 -1.66
CA TRP A 47 13.15 1.11 -0.68
C TRP A 47 13.80 -0.20 -1.13
N GLY A 48 15.08 -0.38 -0.79
CA GLY A 48 15.78 -1.66 -0.95
C GLY A 48 16.07 -2.04 -2.41
N ASP A 49 16.35 -3.32 -2.60
CA ASP A 49 16.62 -3.93 -3.91
C ASP A 49 15.46 -4.81 -4.38
N ARG A 50 15.47 -5.15 -5.68
CA ARG A 50 14.40 -5.89 -6.38
C ARG A 50 14.09 -7.27 -5.81
N THR A 51 15.00 -7.87 -5.05
CA THR A 51 14.80 -9.20 -4.45
C THR A 51 13.95 -9.15 -3.19
N LYS A 52 13.83 -7.97 -2.57
CA LYS A 52 13.08 -7.79 -1.33
C LYS A 52 11.58 -7.85 -1.55
N LEU A 53 10.86 -8.14 -0.47
CA LEU A 53 9.40 -8.03 -0.40
C LEU A 53 8.99 -6.61 0.00
N PRO A 54 7.76 -6.17 -0.37
CA PRO A 54 7.17 -4.94 0.13
C PRO A 54 7.08 -4.94 1.66
N ARG A 55 7.18 -3.77 2.27
CA ARG A 55 6.98 -3.60 3.72
C ARG A 55 5.94 -2.53 3.96
N ALA A 56 5.17 -2.69 5.02
CA ALA A 56 4.19 -1.70 5.44
C ALA A 56 4.52 -1.20 6.84
N HIS A 57 4.31 0.10 7.04
CA HIS A 57 4.34 0.76 8.34
C HIS A 57 2.93 1.28 8.62
N THR A 58 2.11 0.43 9.23
CA THR A 58 0.68 0.68 9.43
C THR A 58 0.41 1.92 10.28
N CYS A 59 1.26 2.19 11.28
CA CYS A 59 1.22 3.41 12.08
C CYS A 59 1.29 4.71 11.25
N PHE A 60 1.88 4.65 10.05
CA PHE A 60 2.12 5.80 9.19
C PHE A 60 1.39 5.73 7.84
N ASN A 61 0.52 4.73 7.65
CA ASN A 61 -0.13 4.45 6.37
C ASN A 61 0.87 4.42 5.19
N ARG A 62 2.09 3.89 5.43
CA ARG A 62 3.19 3.90 4.47
C ARG A 62 3.52 2.51 3.96
N ILE A 63 3.71 2.39 2.64
CA ILE A 63 4.28 1.20 2.02
C ILE A 63 5.64 1.51 1.40
N ASP A 64 6.62 0.68 1.75
CA ASP A 64 7.97 0.72 1.20
C ASP A 64 8.03 -0.34 0.08
N LEU A 65 8.21 0.14 -1.16
CA LEU A 65 8.21 -0.68 -2.37
C LEU A 65 9.63 -0.79 -2.96
N PRO A 66 10.11 -2.03 -3.15
CA PRO A 66 11.26 -2.28 -3.99
C PRO A 66 11.06 -1.85 -5.45
N PRO A 67 12.13 -1.48 -6.15
CA PRO A 67 12.05 -0.98 -7.52
C PRO A 67 11.93 -2.11 -8.55
N TYR A 68 10.86 -2.90 -8.46
CA TYR A 68 10.56 -4.00 -9.38
C TYR A 68 10.58 -3.55 -10.85
N GLU A 69 11.07 -4.41 -11.74
CA GLU A 69 11.21 -4.08 -13.17
C GLU A 69 9.89 -4.04 -13.91
N ASN A 70 8.98 -4.92 -13.55
CA ASN A 70 7.76 -5.14 -14.30
C ASN A 70 6.55 -5.25 -13.36
N TYR A 71 5.38 -5.08 -13.97
CA TYR A 71 4.09 -5.13 -13.27
C TYR A 71 3.83 -6.50 -12.63
N GLN A 72 4.23 -7.59 -13.29
CA GLN A 72 3.96 -8.93 -12.83
C GLN A 72 4.67 -9.22 -11.50
N ASP A 73 5.93 -8.82 -11.38
CA ASP A 73 6.70 -8.94 -10.14
C ASP A 73 6.07 -8.14 -9.02
N LEU A 74 5.75 -6.86 -9.26
CA LEU A 74 5.09 -6.02 -8.27
C LEU A 74 3.77 -6.63 -7.80
N ARG A 75 2.95 -7.15 -8.73
CA ARG A 75 1.67 -7.77 -8.40
C ARG A 75 1.86 -9.05 -7.60
N THR A 76 2.72 -9.95 -8.04
CA THR A 76 2.98 -11.23 -7.37
C THR A 76 3.57 -11.03 -5.97
N LYS A 77 4.32 -9.96 -5.75
CA LYS A 77 4.91 -9.66 -4.43
C LYS A 77 3.97 -8.90 -3.48
N LEU A 78 2.90 -8.29 -3.99
CA LEU A 78 1.91 -7.54 -3.20
C LEU A 78 0.65 -8.33 -2.81
N ILE A 79 0.37 -9.45 -3.50
CA ILE A 79 -0.85 -10.25 -3.34
C ILE A 79 -0.56 -11.55 -2.60
#